data_AF-A0A3C0SC97-F1
#
_entry.id   AF-A0A3C0SC97-F1
#
_cell.length_a   1.000
_cell.length_b   1.000
_cell.length_c   1.000
_cell.angle_alpha   90.00
_cell.angle_beta   90.00
_cell.angle_gamma   90.00
#
_symmetry.space_group_name_H-M   'P 1'
#
loop_
_entity.id
_entity.type
_entity.pdbx_description
1 polymer ?
#
loop_
_entity_poly.entity_id
_entity_poly.type
_entity_poly.pdbx_seq_one_letter_code
_entity_poly.pdbx_strand_id
1 'polypeptide(L)'
;AVDALKLAIELEKQALERYREALPHVTHAQTRQAVEKYATEKNQQIDSLHWMIMAEEGTLETEDAPAVEEEKPKAGKCPFSGALAEMGVDITKMGDMSKMAEMMKGMSPDEPES
;
A
#
# COMPACT_ATOMS: atom_id res chain seq x y z
N ALA A 1 -1.33 23.80 3.66
CA ALA A 1 -0.79 22.58 3.01
C ALA A 1 -1.59 22.23 1.76
N VAL A 2 -2.92 22.11 1.86
CA VAL A 2 -3.84 21.77 0.76
C VAL A 2 -3.59 22.55 -0.54
N ASP A 3 -3.51 23.88 -0.53
CA ASP A 3 -3.30 24.67 -1.76
C ASP A 3 -1.97 24.35 -2.46
N ALA A 4 -0.92 24.09 -1.67
CA ALA A 4 0.38 23.67 -2.23
C ALA A 4 0.31 22.26 -2.83
N LEU A 5 -0.47 21.35 -2.25
CA LEU A 5 -0.72 20.02 -2.81
C LEU A 5 -1.56 20.08 -4.09
N LYS A 6 -2.56 20.96 -4.15
CA LYS A 6 -3.33 21.24 -5.38
C LYS A 6 -2.42 21.78 -6.49
N LEU A 7 -1.53 22.72 -6.16
CA LEU A 7 -0.53 23.20 -7.10
C LEU A 7 0.42 22.09 -7.55
N ALA A 8 0.84 21.20 -6.64
CA ALA A 8 1.66 20.05 -6.98
C ALA A 8 0.97 19.13 -7.99
N ILE A 9 -0.34 18.86 -7.84
CA ILE A 9 -1.12 18.09 -8.82
C ILE A 9 -1.08 18.73 -10.20
N GLU A 10 -1.26 20.06 -10.29
CA GLU A 10 -1.22 20.75 -11.59
C GLU A 10 0.16 20.69 -12.24
N LEU A 11 1.24 20.80 -11.45
CA LEU A 11 2.60 20.63 -11.95
C LEU A 11 2.86 19.19 -12.44
N GLU A 12 2.36 18.19 -11.71
CA GLU A 12 2.52 16.79 -12.11
C GLU A 12 1.72 16.46 -13.37
N LYS A 13 0.52 17.02 -13.53
CA LYS A 13 -0.28 16.91 -14.77
C LYS A 13 0.46 17.53 -15.96
N GLN A 14 1.04 18.72 -15.79
CA GLN A 14 1.83 19.36 -16.83
C GLN A 14 3.05 18.51 -17.20
N ALA A 15 3.77 17.96 -16.21
CA ALA A 15 4.91 17.08 -16.46
C ALA A 15 4.49 15.81 -17.23
N LEU A 16 3.37 15.19 -16.84
CA LEU A 16 2.80 14.03 -17.53
C LEU A 16 2.47 14.33 -19.00
N GLU A 17 1.84 15.48 -19.26
CA GLU A 17 1.54 15.93 -20.62
C GLU A 17 2.82 16.05 -21.45
N ARG A 18 3.88 16.68 -20.92
CA ARG A 18 5.16 16.81 -21.62
C ARG A 18 5.83 15.48 -21.91
N TYR A 19 5.76 14.51 -20.99
CA TYR A 19 6.27 13.17 -21.27
C TYR A 19 5.51 12.49 -22.41
N ARG A 20 4.17 12.61 -22.43
CA ARG A 20 3.34 12.06 -23.51
C ARG A 20 3.61 12.70 -24.86
N GLU A 21 3.76 14.02 -24.90
CA GLU A 21 4.15 14.77 -26.10
C GLU A 21 5.53 14.35 -26.62
N ALA A 22 6.47 14.06 -25.72
CA ALA A 22 7.83 13.67 -26.11
C ALA A 22 7.89 12.26 -26.73
N LEU A 23 7.09 11.30 -26.25
CA LEU A 23 7.12 9.89 -26.68
C LEU A 23 7.18 9.65 -28.21
N PRO A 24 6.34 10.27 -29.06
CA PRO A 24 6.40 10.07 -30.51
C PRO A 24 7.71 10.56 -31.13
N HIS A 25 8.45 11.46 -30.45
CA HIS A 25 9.71 12.02 -30.93
C HIS A 25 10.94 11.30 -30.39
N VAL A 26 10.79 10.42 -29.40
CA VAL A 26 11.92 9.66 -28.84
C VAL A 26 12.25 8.45 -29.74
N THR A 27 13.45 8.48 -30.31
CA THR A 27 13.96 7.45 -31.23
C THR A 27 14.76 6.36 -30.53
N HIS A 28 15.42 6.66 -29.41
CA HIS A 28 16.19 5.69 -28.63
C HIS A 28 15.27 4.84 -27.75
N ALA A 29 15.34 3.51 -27.91
CA ALA A 29 14.45 2.58 -27.21
C ALA A 29 14.53 2.66 -25.67
N GLN A 30 15.75 2.76 -25.12
CA GLN A 30 15.93 2.89 -23.66
C GLN A 30 15.36 4.21 -23.13
N THR A 31 15.55 5.30 -23.86
CA THR A 31 14.96 6.60 -23.52
C THR A 31 13.44 6.53 -23.59
N ARG A 32 12.86 5.89 -24.60
CA ARG A 32 11.42 5.72 -24.72
C ARG A 32 10.85 4.96 -23.52
N GLN A 33 11.45 3.84 -23.16
CA GLN A 33 11.06 3.05 -22.00
C GLN A 33 11.13 3.86 -20.70
N ALA A 34 12.17 4.68 -20.53
CA ALA A 34 12.30 5.56 -19.37
C ALA A 34 11.19 6.63 -19.33
N VAL A 35 10.89 7.26 -20.48
CA VAL A 35 9.82 8.27 -20.58
C VAL A 35 8.44 7.64 -20.33
N GLU A 36 8.16 6.44 -20.83
CA GLU A 36 6.93 5.70 -20.54
C GLU A 36 6.79 5.37 -19.05
N LYS A 37 7.90 4.94 -18.43
CA LYS A 37 7.95 4.68 -16.99
C LYS A 37 7.65 5.94 -16.19
N TYR A 38 8.30 7.06 -16.50
CA TYR A 38 8.07 8.33 -15.82
C TYR A 38 6.63 8.82 -15.99
N ALA A 39 6.04 8.71 -17.19
CA ALA A 39 4.64 9.02 -17.40
C ALA A 39 3.71 8.15 -16.53
N THR A 40 4.03 6.86 -16.35
CA THR A 40 3.27 5.96 -15.48
C THR A 40 3.38 6.35 -14.01
N GLU A 41 4.60 6.59 -13.53
CA GLU A 41 4.87 7.00 -12.14
C GLU A 41 4.18 8.34 -11.80
N LYS A 42 4.12 9.27 -12.76
CA LYS A 42 3.42 10.55 -12.58
C LYS A 42 1.93 10.38 -12.30
N ASN A 43 1.26 9.43 -12.97
CA ASN A 43 -0.15 9.14 -12.67
C ASN A 43 -0.32 8.64 -11.23
N GLN A 44 0.54 7.73 -10.78
CA GLN A 44 0.51 7.21 -9.41
C GLN A 44 0.77 8.30 -8.36
N GLN A 45 1.67 9.24 -8.67
CA GLN A 45 1.94 10.40 -7.81
C GLN A 45 0.75 11.35 -7.75
N ILE A 46 0.08 11.61 -8.87
CA ILE A 46 -1.15 12.40 -8.91
C ILE A 46 -2.23 11.76 -8.04
N ASP A 47 -2.45 10.44 -8.14
CA ASP A 47 -3.43 9.73 -7.31
C ASP A 47 -3.08 9.83 -5.81
N SER A 48 -1.80 9.67 -5.47
CA SER A 48 -1.31 9.81 -4.09
C SER A 48 -1.54 11.22 -3.54
N LEU A 49 -1.34 12.27 -4.36
CA LEU A 49 -1.61 13.66 -3.99
C LEU A 49 -3.10 13.91 -3.74
N HIS A 50 -3.99 13.31 -4.52
CA HIS A 50 -5.44 13.40 -4.26
C HIS A 50 -5.80 12.76 -2.91
N TRP A 51 -5.22 11.61 -2.57
CA TRP A 51 -5.43 10.99 -1.25
C TRP A 51 -4.91 11.85 -0.11
N MET A 52 -3.73 12.46 -0.26
CA MET A 52 -3.18 13.39 0.74
C MET A 52 -4.10 14.60 0.95
N ILE A 53 -4.66 15.18 -0.13
CA ILE A 53 -5.62 16.30 -0.01
C ILE A 53 -6.88 15.86 0.74
N MET A 54 -7.45 14.69 0.43
CA MET A 54 -8.64 14.21 1.13
C MET A 54 -8.38 13.98 2.64
N ALA A 55 -7.18 13.53 3.01
CA ALA A 55 -6.77 13.42 4.41
C ALA A 55 -6.69 14.79 5.08
N GLU A 56 -6.05 15.77 4.43
CA GLU A 56 -5.87 17.13 4.97
C GLU A 56 -7.17 17.94 5.04
N GLU A 57 -8.10 17.73 4.10
CA GLU A 57 -9.42 18.38 4.09
C GLU A 57 -10.41 17.71 5.06
N GLY A 58 -10.00 16.65 5.78
CA GLY A 58 -10.89 15.90 6.68
C GLY A 58 -12.03 15.19 5.94
N THR A 59 -11.87 14.97 4.63
CA THR A 59 -12.84 14.22 3.81
C THR A 59 -12.65 12.71 3.95
N LEU A 60 -11.51 12.28 4.48
CA LEU A 60 -11.36 10.95 5.05
C LEU A 60 -11.86 10.98 6.49
N GLU A 61 -12.90 10.19 6.77
CA GLU A 61 -13.24 9.85 8.15
C GLU A 61 -12.04 9.12 8.76
N THR A 62 -11.25 9.84 9.56
CA THR A 62 -10.44 9.20 10.58
C THR A 62 -11.42 8.76 11.64
N GLU A 63 -11.99 7.57 11.47
CA GLU A 63 -12.57 6.85 12.60
C GLU A 63 -11.47 6.85 13.67
N ASP A 64 -11.69 7.60 14.76
CA ASP A 64 -10.92 7.47 15.98
C ASP A 64 -11.05 5.99 16.30
N ALA A 65 -10.04 5.19 15.96
CA ALA A 65 -10.05 3.79 16.28
C ALA A 65 -10.37 3.75 17.77
N PRO A 66 -11.50 3.16 18.21
CA PRO A 66 -11.80 3.12 19.62
C PRO A 66 -10.54 2.59 20.28
N ALA A 67 -10.06 3.24 21.34
CA ALA A 67 -9.01 2.66 22.15
C ALA A 67 -9.49 1.25 22.52
N VAL A 68 -9.03 0.25 21.77
CA VAL A 68 -9.46 -1.13 21.93
C VAL A 68 -8.79 -1.55 23.22
N GLU A 69 -9.49 -1.37 24.35
CA GLU A 69 -9.39 -2.34 25.42
C GLU A 69 -9.51 -3.70 24.76
N GLU A 70 -8.49 -4.54 24.95
CA GLU A 70 -8.31 -5.84 24.32
C GLU A 70 -9.56 -6.71 24.46
N GLU A 71 -10.53 -6.58 23.55
CA GLU A 71 -11.56 -7.58 23.35
C GLU A 71 -11.27 -8.30 22.05
N LYS A 72 -10.83 -9.57 22.20
CA LYS A 72 -10.52 -10.52 21.12
C LYS A 72 -11.49 -10.35 19.94
N PRO A 73 -10.99 -10.15 18.71
CA PRO A 73 -11.86 -10.03 17.55
C PRO A 73 -12.68 -11.31 17.42
N LYS A 74 -14.01 -11.19 17.54
CA LYS A 74 -14.94 -12.26 17.16
C LYS A 74 -14.69 -12.55 15.70
N ALA A 75 -14.41 -13.81 15.37
CA ALA A 75 -14.13 -14.31 14.04
C ALA A 75 -15.29 -13.97 13.07
N GLY A 76 -15.23 -12.79 12.46
CA GLY A 76 -16.09 -12.36 11.38
C GLY A 76 -15.60 -12.98 10.07
N LYS A 77 -16.53 -13.48 9.25
CA LYS A 77 -16.24 -14.04 7.93
C LYS A 77 -15.64 -12.95 7.04
N CYS A 78 -14.32 -12.97 6.86
CA CYS A 78 -13.63 -12.10 5.93
C CYS A 78 -14.21 -12.27 4.51
N PRO A 79 -14.58 -11.20 3.80
CA PRO A 79 -15.15 -11.31 2.45
C PRO A 79 -14.15 -11.89 1.43
N PHE A 80 -12.86 -11.93 1.77
CA PHE A 80 -11.78 -12.54 0.99
C PHE A 80 -11.67 -14.06 1.13
N SER A 81 -12.46 -14.68 2.02
CA SER A 81 -12.39 -16.14 2.29
C SER A 81 -12.61 -16.98 1.04
N GLY A 82 -13.47 -16.52 0.11
CA GLY A 82 -13.75 -17.23 -1.14
C GLY A 82 -12.55 -17.25 -2.09
N ALA A 83 -11.89 -16.10 -2.28
CA ALA A 83 -10.75 -15.96 -3.19
C ALA A 83 -9.49 -16.69 -2.67
N LEU A 84 -9.28 -16.71 -1.36
CA LEU A 84 -8.16 -17.43 -0.75
C LEU A 84 -8.34 -18.96 -0.78
N ALA A 85 -9.59 -19.44 -0.67
CA ALA A 85 -9.90 -20.86 -0.81
C ALA A 85 -9.64 -21.37 -2.24
N GLU A 86 -9.94 -20.57 -3.27
CA GLU A 86 -9.60 -20.91 -4.67
C GLU A 86 -8.08 -20.96 -4.92
N MET A 87 -7.29 -20.17 -4.19
CA MET A 87 -5.83 -20.23 -4.21
C MET A 87 -5.23 -21.33 -3.33
N GLY A 88 -6.05 -22.19 -2.72
CA GLY A 88 -5.58 -23.30 -1.88
C GLY A 88 -5.06 -22.89 -0.50
N VAL A 89 -5.32 -21.64 -0.08
CA VAL A 89 -4.91 -21.13 1.24
C VAL A 89 -6.02 -21.45 2.24
N ASP A 90 -5.80 -22.48 3.04
CA ASP A 90 -6.72 -22.90 4.10
C ASP A 90 -6.54 -22.02 5.35
N ILE A 91 -7.34 -20.96 5.43
CA ILE A 91 -7.38 -20.03 6.56
C ILE A 91 -7.78 -20.73 7.87
N THR A 92 -8.47 -21.88 7.82
CA THR A 92 -8.84 -22.62 9.05
C THR A 92 -7.63 -23.20 9.77
N LYS A 93 -6.51 -23.41 9.07
CA LYS A 93 -5.23 -23.82 9.69
C LYS A 93 -4.43 -22.67 10.26
N MET A 94 -4.68 -21.43 9.84
CA MET A 94 -3.91 -20.27 10.29
C MET A 94 -4.44 -19.67 11.60
N GLY A 95 -5.66 -20.02 12.01
CA GLY A 95 -6.28 -19.58 13.27
C GLY A 95 -5.80 -20.31 14.53
N ASP A 96 -5.01 -21.38 14.41
CA ASP A 96 -4.51 -22.13 15.56
C ASP A 96 -3.14 -21.59 16.02
N MET A 97 -3.16 -20.40 16.60
CA MET A 97 -2.01 -19.72 17.22
C MET A 97 -1.36 -20.53 18.36
N SER A 98 -2.00 -21.60 18.83
CA SER A 98 -1.50 -22.48 19.89
C SER A 98 -0.25 -23.25 19.44
N LYS A 99 -0.18 -23.66 18.17
CA LYS A 99 0.97 -24.42 17.63
C LYS A 99 2.21 -23.55 17.40
N MET A 100 2.02 -22.25 17.15
CA MET A 100 3.13 -21.31 16.95
C MET A 100 3.86 -21.02 18.27
N ALA A 101 3.12 -20.94 19.37
CA ALA A 101 3.69 -20.78 20.71
C ALA A 101 4.53 -22.00 21.15
N GLU A 102 4.13 -23.22 20.79
CA GLU A 102 4.94 -24.42 21.06
C GLU A 102 6.24 -24.45 20.24
N MET A 103 6.22 -24.02 18.98
CA MET A 103 7.44 -23.96 18.15
C MET A 103 8.44 -22.90 18.65
N MET A 104 7.98 -21.78 19.21
CA MET A 104 8.88 -20.77 19.79
C MET A 104 9.46 -21.15 21.16
N LYS A 105 8.81 -22.06 21.91
CA LYS A 105 9.29 -22.50 23.22
C LYS A 105 10.49 -23.45 23.14
N GLY A 106 10.78 -24.01 21.96
CA GLY A 106 11.95 -24.86 21.71
C GLY A 106 13.25 -24.13 21.37
N MET A 107 13.20 -22.81 21.17
CA MET A 107 14.37 -21.97 20.90
C MET A 107 14.70 -21.12 22.13
N SER A 108 15.24 -21.76 23.16
CA SER A 108 15.97 -21.04 24.21
C SER A 108 17.20 -20.39 23.58
N PRO A 109 17.46 -19.08 23.79
CA PRO A 109 18.74 -18.48 23.46
C PRO A 109 19.79 -19.01 24.43
N ASP A 110 20.74 -19.79 23.93
CA ASP A 110 22.02 -20.02 24.60
C ASP A 110 22.70 -18.64 24.80
N GLU A 111 23.08 -18.34 26.04
CA GLU A 111 23.78 -17.11 26.43
C GLU A 111 25.13 -17.00 25.69
N PRO A 112 25.61 -15.78 25.37
CA PRO A 112 26.97 -15.61 24.85
C PRO A 112 28.00 -15.80 25.99
N GLU A 113 28.83 -16.84 25.88
CA GLU A 113 30.06 -16.98 26.67
C GLU A 113 30.99 -15.76 26.47
N SER A 114 31.60 -15.31 27.57
CA SER A 114 32.57 -14.22 27.66
C SER A 114 33.94 -14.56 27.08
#